data_AF-A0AA88WHH5-F1
#
_entry.id   AF-A0AA88WHH5-F1
#
_cell.length_a   1.000
_cell.length_b   1.000
_cell.length_c   1.000
_cell.angle_alpha   90.00
_cell.angle_beta   90.00
_cell.angle_gamma   90.00
#
_symmetry.space_group_name_H-M   'P 1'
#
loop_
_entity.id
_entity.type
_entity.pdbx_description
1 polymer ?
#
loop_
_entity_poly.entity_id
_entity_poly.type
_entity_poly.pdbx_seq_one_letter_code
_entity_poly.pdbx_strand_id
1 'polypeptide(L)'
;MTGNVGEGRSGVSEMSETYEVRFVIVETEREAEEQDELEIEEHANEVGGSGGVVVVLVAVVARWLALGFGVAMEASMAFGGSGGGFGLVEETFFSTMSAPSVTGYEMMEIFKLRITSIIPTRHCLFGTLIVRYYTVPPQIIYSPKKVNNAEPLRVGAEVLLTGPPQCISALGPVSIQFVDHPNIEPGPQATFLWDGHGMTDHFDRPLYRTFYCKYGSVMMSYAVFTSGVGASVEVTLKSIMGKDSTHIYGSITAENNRTGSDCAITLFSIKNSRQSVKLGLQQPIPLSRSEAVVPEYGHLIIRADLCCRDIYPGAEIAKGHAYFYPTSYNTYEESISGKYGMIQVKVTWHM
;
A
#
# COMPACT_ATOMS: atom_id res chain seq x y z
N MET A 1 -58.35 38.74 -6.51
CA MET A 1 -57.77 38.03 -5.34
C MET A 1 -57.74 36.55 -5.67
N THR A 2 -56.65 35.87 -5.36
CA THR A 2 -56.50 34.41 -5.45
C THR A 2 -57.33 33.71 -4.36
N GLY A 3 -57.68 32.44 -4.45
CA GLY A 3 -57.41 31.44 -5.50
C GLY A 3 -57.33 30.05 -4.87
N ASN A 4 -58.26 29.14 -5.20
CA ASN A 4 -58.41 27.86 -4.49
C ASN A 4 -57.20 26.93 -4.70
N VAL A 5 -56.74 26.32 -3.60
CA VAL A 5 -55.89 25.13 -3.59
C VAL A 5 -56.56 24.10 -2.69
N GLY A 6 -56.75 22.88 -3.19
CA GLY A 6 -57.41 21.79 -2.44
C GLY A 6 -56.41 20.91 -1.71
N GLU A 7 -56.77 20.42 -0.52
CA GLU A 7 -55.97 19.47 0.24
C GLU A 7 -56.02 18.06 -0.37
N GLY A 8 -55.08 17.76 -1.27
CA GLY A 8 -54.87 16.42 -1.80
C GLY A 8 -54.21 15.48 -0.80
N ARG A 9 -54.99 14.77 0.02
CA ARG A 9 -54.49 13.63 0.81
C ARG A 9 -54.04 12.49 -0.13
N SER A 10 -52.73 12.37 -0.34
CA SER A 10 -52.09 11.23 -0.99
C SER A 10 -51.08 10.61 -0.04
N GLY A 11 -51.38 9.42 0.50
CA GLY A 11 -50.46 8.70 1.37
C GLY A 11 -49.42 7.95 0.56
N VAL A 12 -48.15 8.35 0.68
CA VAL A 12 -47.01 7.55 0.22
C VAL A 12 -46.50 6.78 1.43
N SER A 13 -46.59 5.45 1.39
CA SER A 13 -46.01 4.57 2.41
C SER A 13 -44.54 4.34 2.09
N GLU A 14 -43.63 4.93 2.86
CA GLU A 14 -42.23 4.50 2.84
C GLU A 14 -42.13 3.07 3.40
N MET A 15 -41.93 2.09 2.52
CA MET A 15 -41.51 0.75 2.93
C MET A 15 -40.01 0.77 3.16
N SER A 16 -39.60 0.85 4.42
CA SER A 16 -38.20 0.67 4.81
C SER A 16 -37.86 -0.82 4.91
N GLU A 17 -37.52 -1.43 3.78
CA GLU A 17 -37.02 -2.81 3.75
C GLU A 17 -35.72 -2.92 4.57
N THR A 18 -35.72 -3.78 5.59
CA THR A 18 -34.58 -3.99 6.49
C THR A 18 -33.96 -5.36 6.19
N TYR A 19 -32.76 -5.37 5.62
CA TYR A 19 -32.07 -6.58 5.18
C TYR A 19 -31.15 -7.11 6.29
N GLU A 20 -31.43 -8.31 6.82
CA GLU A 20 -30.56 -8.97 7.80
C GLU A 20 -29.54 -9.88 7.10
N VAL A 21 -28.32 -9.37 6.89
CA VAL A 21 -27.21 -10.15 6.32
C VAL A 21 -26.54 -10.96 7.43
N ARG A 22 -26.65 -12.30 7.37
CA ARG A 22 -25.95 -13.23 8.27
C ARG A 22 -24.81 -13.92 7.53
N PHE A 23 -23.58 -13.66 7.97
CA PHE A 23 -22.40 -14.38 7.53
C PHE A 23 -22.31 -15.73 8.27
N VAL A 24 -22.24 -16.83 7.52
CA VAL A 24 -21.96 -18.15 8.06
C VAL A 24 -20.56 -18.56 7.60
N ILE A 25 -19.60 -18.53 8.53
CA ILE A 25 -18.26 -19.07 8.29
C ILE A 25 -18.34 -20.58 8.45
N VAL A 26 -18.01 -21.31 7.38
CA VAL A 26 -17.91 -22.78 7.41
C VAL A 26 -16.44 -23.13 7.29
N GLU A 27 -15.83 -23.54 8.40
CA GLU A 27 -14.46 -24.07 8.39
C GLU A 27 -14.50 -25.51 7.86
N THR A 28 -13.94 -25.72 6.67
CA THR A 28 -13.79 -27.04 6.05
C THR A 28 -12.33 -27.45 6.02
N GLU A 29 -11.93 -28.37 6.91
CA GLU A 29 -10.70 -29.12 6.72
C GLU A 29 -10.89 -30.07 5.52
N ARG A 30 -10.18 -29.81 4.43
CA ARG A 30 -10.13 -30.70 3.27
C ARG A 30 -8.73 -30.69 2.67
N GLU A 31 -8.07 -31.85 2.72
CA GLU A 31 -6.78 -32.06 2.08
C GLU A 31 -6.94 -31.94 0.56
N ALA A 32 -5.99 -31.24 -0.08
CA ALA A 32 -6.13 -30.82 -1.47
C ALA A 32 -5.39 -31.77 -2.43
N GLU A 33 -6.05 -32.85 -2.83
CA GLU A 33 -5.72 -33.59 -4.05
C GLU A 33 -6.85 -33.51 -5.08
N GLU A 34 -6.43 -33.44 -6.34
CA GLU A 34 -7.21 -33.35 -7.58
C GLU A 34 -8.12 -32.12 -7.77
N GLN A 35 -8.48 -31.89 -9.04
CA GLN A 35 -9.21 -30.74 -9.53
C GLN A 35 -10.69 -31.10 -9.67
N ASP A 36 -11.59 -30.13 -9.44
CA ASP A 36 -12.77 -29.95 -10.30
C ASP A 36 -13.42 -28.58 -10.10
N GLU A 37 -14.34 -28.23 -10.99
CA GLU A 37 -15.01 -26.92 -11.04
C GLU A 37 -16.06 -26.77 -9.93
N LEU A 38 -16.17 -25.57 -9.35
CA LEU A 38 -17.26 -25.21 -8.43
C LEU A 38 -18.26 -24.29 -9.13
N GLU A 39 -19.33 -24.89 -9.64
CA GLU A 39 -20.55 -24.15 -9.99
C GLU A 39 -21.20 -23.55 -8.73
N ILE A 40 -21.82 -22.38 -8.86
CA ILE A 40 -22.53 -21.71 -7.77
C ILE A 40 -24.03 -22.01 -7.94
N GLU A 41 -24.53 -23.05 -7.27
CA GLU A 41 -25.98 -23.30 -7.20
C GLU A 41 -26.66 -22.32 -6.21
N GLU A 42 -27.46 -21.41 -6.76
CA GLU A 42 -28.25 -20.44 -5.99
C GLU A 42 -29.57 -21.07 -5.48
N HIS A 43 -29.50 -21.80 -4.36
CA HIS A 43 -30.68 -22.37 -3.70
C HIS A 43 -31.47 -21.33 -2.87
N ALA A 44 -32.29 -20.54 -3.57
CA ALA A 44 -33.35 -19.75 -2.94
C ALA A 44 -34.46 -20.67 -2.39
N ASN A 45 -34.63 -20.70 -1.06
CA ASN A 45 -35.59 -21.58 -0.39
C ASN A 45 -36.77 -20.74 0.16
N GLU A 46 -37.96 -20.86 -0.44
CA GLU A 46 -39.13 -20.08 -0.05
C GLU A 46 -39.69 -20.50 1.32
N VAL A 47 -39.43 -19.71 2.35
CA VAL A 47 -40.15 -19.79 3.63
C VAL A 47 -41.23 -18.72 3.65
N GLY A 48 -42.47 -19.12 3.37
CA GLY A 48 -43.61 -18.20 3.25
C GLY A 48 -44.02 -17.56 4.58
N GLY A 49 -43.71 -16.28 4.77
CA GLY A 49 -44.24 -15.50 5.89
C GLY A 49 -43.55 -14.16 6.15
N SER A 50 -44.12 -13.07 5.63
CA SER A 50 -43.90 -11.69 6.10
C SER A 50 -42.46 -11.14 6.09
N GLY A 51 -41.92 -10.86 4.90
CA GLY A 51 -41.06 -9.68 4.68
C GLY A 51 -39.63 -9.74 5.22
N GLY A 52 -38.75 -10.51 4.55
CA GLY A 52 -37.31 -10.41 4.72
C GLY A 52 -36.57 -11.30 3.72
N VAL A 53 -35.76 -10.71 2.82
CA VAL A 53 -34.88 -11.48 1.92
C VAL A 53 -33.55 -11.71 2.62
N VAL A 54 -33.30 -12.96 3.04
CA VAL A 54 -32.05 -13.35 3.68
C VAL A 54 -31.06 -13.84 2.61
N VAL A 55 -30.10 -12.99 2.26
CA VAL A 55 -28.99 -13.35 1.36
C VAL A 55 -27.87 -13.99 2.20
N VAL A 56 -27.59 -15.26 1.96
CA VAL A 56 -26.52 -16.01 2.65
C VAL A 56 -25.27 -16.04 1.76
N LEU A 57 -24.27 -15.24 2.09
CA LEU A 57 -22.91 -15.42 1.53
C LEU A 57 -22.16 -16.46 2.36
N VAL A 58 -21.77 -17.57 1.72
CA VAL A 58 -20.82 -18.54 2.27
C VAL A 58 -19.42 -18.12 1.87
N ALA A 59 -18.56 -17.87 2.87
CA ALA A 59 -17.16 -17.53 2.65
C ALA A 59 -16.26 -18.68 3.15
N VAL A 60 -15.59 -19.37 2.21
CA VAL A 60 -14.64 -20.45 2.53
C VAL A 60 -13.27 -19.86 2.82
N VAL A 61 -12.75 -20.09 4.03
CA VAL A 61 -11.43 -19.59 4.47
C VAL A 61 -10.43 -20.75 4.49
N ALA A 62 -9.61 -20.86 3.44
CA ALA A 62 -8.56 -21.88 3.37
C ALA A 62 -7.37 -21.52 4.28
N ARG A 63 -7.14 -22.32 5.34
CA ARG A 63 -6.09 -22.08 6.33
C ARG A 63 -4.78 -22.78 5.94
N TRP A 64 -3.78 -21.99 5.54
CA TRP A 64 -2.42 -22.50 5.27
C TRP A 64 -1.65 -22.72 6.58
N LEU A 65 -1.33 -23.98 6.90
CA LEU A 65 -0.46 -24.38 8.02
C LEU A 65 0.79 -25.12 7.50
N ALA A 66 1.70 -24.37 6.87
CA ALA A 66 2.98 -24.90 6.41
C ALA A 66 4.10 -23.84 6.42
N LEU A 67 4.51 -23.42 7.62
CA LEU A 67 5.91 -23.15 8.03
C LEU A 67 5.91 -22.64 9.50
N GLY A 68 6.94 -22.99 10.26
CA GLY A 68 6.85 -23.04 11.72
C GLY A 68 6.89 -21.69 12.44
N PHE A 69 5.86 -21.40 13.23
CA PHE A 69 5.95 -20.56 14.44
C PHE A 69 5.32 -21.30 15.62
N GLY A 70 6.08 -21.48 16.69
CA GLY A 70 5.62 -22.15 17.91
C GLY A 70 4.73 -21.23 18.74
N VAL A 71 3.41 -21.41 18.64
CA VAL A 71 2.47 -20.79 19.59
C VAL A 71 2.44 -21.61 20.86
N ALA A 72 3.00 -21.08 21.95
CA ALA A 72 2.88 -21.67 23.27
C ALA A 72 1.43 -21.51 23.78
N MET A 73 0.63 -22.58 23.71
CA MET A 73 -0.63 -22.65 24.44
C MET A 73 -0.36 -23.02 25.90
N GLU A 74 -0.71 -22.13 26.84
CA GLU A 74 -0.85 -22.49 28.25
C GLU A 74 -2.09 -23.38 28.45
N ALA A 75 -1.93 -24.69 28.22
CA ALA A 75 -2.94 -25.69 28.52
C ALA A 75 -2.96 -26.01 30.02
N SER A 76 -3.60 -25.15 30.82
CA SER A 76 -3.81 -25.42 32.25
C SER A 76 -4.83 -26.56 32.46
N MET A 77 -4.33 -27.77 32.71
CA MET A 77 -5.14 -28.92 33.15
C MET A 77 -4.52 -29.60 34.36
N ALA A 78 -5.31 -29.75 35.42
CA ALA A 78 -4.85 -30.25 36.71
C ALA A 78 -5.25 -31.72 36.96
N PHE A 79 -4.30 -32.63 36.77
CA PHE A 79 -4.25 -33.99 37.33
C PHE A 79 -2.76 -34.33 37.59
N GLY A 80 -2.38 -35.22 38.52
CA GLY A 80 -3.26 -36.01 39.40
C GLY A 80 -2.63 -37.30 39.93
N GLY A 81 -1.36 -37.31 40.34
CA GLY A 81 -0.82 -38.38 41.21
C GLY A 81 0.55 -38.98 40.87
N SER A 82 1.37 -39.13 41.92
CA SER A 82 2.25 -40.28 42.22
C SER A 82 3.12 -40.92 41.12
N GLY A 83 4.41 -40.62 41.12
CA GLY A 83 5.45 -41.47 40.51
C GLY A 83 6.83 -40.81 40.52
N GLY A 84 7.83 -41.44 41.14
CA GLY A 84 9.18 -40.86 41.25
C GLY A 84 10.15 -41.33 40.16
N GLY A 85 11.01 -40.44 39.68
CA GLY A 85 12.10 -40.76 38.76
C GLY A 85 12.98 -39.54 38.47
N PHE A 86 14.14 -39.44 39.12
CA PHE A 86 15.12 -38.39 38.84
C PHE A 86 15.84 -38.68 37.51
N GLY A 87 15.74 -37.76 36.56
CA GLY A 87 16.56 -37.72 35.35
C GLY A 87 17.05 -36.29 35.12
N LEU A 88 18.36 -36.08 35.10
CA LEU A 88 18.96 -34.79 34.77
C LEU A 88 18.89 -34.58 33.25
N VAL A 89 18.35 -33.45 32.82
CA VAL A 89 18.43 -32.94 31.45
C VAL A 89 18.85 -31.47 31.54
N GLU A 90 19.74 -31.04 30.66
CA GLU A 90 20.32 -29.69 30.69
C GLU A 90 19.26 -28.62 30.41
N GLU A 91 19.16 -27.61 31.28
CA GLU A 91 18.41 -26.39 30.99
C GLU A 91 19.08 -25.64 29.83
N THR A 92 18.61 -25.92 28.62
CA THR A 92 19.00 -25.17 27.42
C THR A 92 18.38 -23.78 27.51
N PHE A 93 19.16 -22.84 28.05
CA PHE A 93 18.81 -21.42 28.10
C PHE A 93 18.62 -20.87 26.69
N PHE A 94 17.39 -20.96 26.18
CA PHE A 94 16.94 -20.18 25.04
C PHE A 94 16.89 -18.72 25.46
N SER A 95 18.04 -18.05 25.35
CA SER A 95 18.13 -16.61 25.43
C SER A 95 17.34 -16.03 24.25
N THR A 96 16.07 -15.71 24.50
CA THR A 96 15.27 -14.89 23.61
C THR A 96 15.93 -13.53 23.53
N MET A 97 16.79 -13.35 22.53
CA MET A 97 17.23 -12.04 22.10
C MET A 97 15.99 -11.24 21.74
N SER A 98 15.56 -10.37 22.66
CA SER A 98 14.63 -9.30 22.32
C SER A 98 15.26 -8.50 21.20
N ALA A 99 14.67 -8.53 20.00
CA ALA A 99 15.05 -7.62 18.94
C ALA A 99 15.02 -6.19 19.52
N PRO A 100 16.03 -5.34 19.23
CA PRO A 100 16.11 -4.01 19.84
C PRO A 100 14.83 -3.25 19.54
N SER A 101 14.08 -2.91 20.59
CA SER A 101 12.79 -2.25 20.47
C SER A 101 12.97 -0.91 19.77
N VAL A 102 12.45 -0.83 18.55
CA VAL A 102 12.28 0.44 17.87
C VAL A 102 11.32 1.28 18.70
N THR A 103 11.45 2.59 18.62
CA THR A 103 10.37 3.51 18.96
C THR A 103 10.25 4.43 17.77
N GLY A 104 9.18 4.24 16.99
CA GLY A 104 8.86 5.12 15.89
C GLY A 104 8.33 6.47 16.40
N TYR A 105 8.06 7.34 15.43
CA TYR A 105 7.53 8.68 15.66
C TYR A 105 6.29 8.90 14.80
N GLU A 106 5.46 9.89 15.14
CA GLU A 106 4.38 10.28 14.23
C GLU A 106 4.98 10.70 12.88
N MET A 107 4.61 9.99 11.82
CA MET A 107 5.15 10.15 10.47
C MET A 107 4.05 10.00 9.42
N MET A 108 4.20 10.72 8.31
CA MET A 108 3.26 10.73 7.19
C MET A 108 3.86 10.12 5.93
N GLU A 109 3.07 9.28 5.24
CA GLU A 109 3.39 8.79 3.89
C GLU A 109 2.38 9.33 2.88
N ILE A 110 2.85 9.72 1.70
CA ILE A 110 2.03 10.13 0.55
C ILE A 110 2.25 9.10 -0.55
N PHE A 111 1.39 8.07 -0.57
CA PHE A 111 1.55 6.91 -1.43
C PHE A 111 1.43 7.24 -2.92
N LYS A 112 0.38 8.00 -3.27
CA LYS A 112 -0.04 8.24 -4.66
C LYS A 112 -0.77 9.58 -4.81
N LEU A 113 -0.75 10.09 -6.04
CA LEU A 113 -1.61 11.18 -6.49
C LEU A 113 -2.33 10.73 -7.78
N ARG A 114 -3.66 10.67 -7.73
CA ARG A 114 -4.53 10.19 -8.82
C ARG A 114 -5.40 11.31 -9.35
N ILE A 115 -5.51 11.44 -10.67
CA ILE A 115 -6.30 12.52 -11.28
C ILE A 115 -7.78 12.12 -11.34
N THR A 116 -8.62 12.90 -10.67
CA THR A 116 -10.07 12.65 -10.54
C THR A 116 -10.92 13.45 -11.52
N SER A 117 -10.45 14.61 -11.98
CA SER A 117 -11.08 15.32 -13.10
C SER A 117 -10.06 16.15 -13.88
N ILE A 118 -10.36 16.40 -15.17
CA ILE A 118 -9.58 17.22 -16.09
C ILE A 118 -10.56 18.01 -16.96
N ILE A 119 -10.35 19.31 -17.15
CA ILE A 119 -11.15 20.10 -18.11
C ILE A 119 -10.78 19.67 -19.54
N PRO A 120 -11.74 19.38 -20.44
CA PRO A 120 -11.48 18.75 -21.74
C PRO A 120 -10.46 19.46 -22.66
N THR A 121 -10.19 20.74 -22.44
CA THR A 121 -9.24 21.56 -23.23
C THR A 121 -7.78 21.50 -22.73
N ARG A 122 -7.49 20.77 -21.64
CA ARG A 122 -6.16 20.75 -20.96
C ARG A 122 -5.82 19.34 -20.45
N HIS A 123 -5.33 18.44 -21.31
CA HIS A 123 -5.07 17.02 -21.01
C HIS A 123 -3.95 16.68 -19.99
N CYS A 124 -3.50 17.62 -19.15
CA CYS A 124 -2.35 17.42 -18.26
C CYS A 124 -2.55 18.07 -16.90
N LEU A 125 -1.92 17.49 -15.87
CA LEU A 125 -1.80 18.08 -14.54
C LEU A 125 -0.68 19.11 -14.52
N PHE A 126 -1.02 20.38 -14.37
CA PHE A 126 -0.06 21.50 -14.42
C PHE A 126 0.14 22.14 -13.03
N GLY A 127 0.79 21.43 -12.11
CA GLY A 127 1.15 21.99 -10.80
C GLY A 127 2.05 21.08 -9.98
N THR A 128 2.58 21.63 -8.89
CA THR A 128 3.57 21.02 -8.00
C THR A 128 2.92 20.67 -6.67
N LEU A 129 3.13 19.44 -6.19
CA LEU A 129 2.72 19.03 -4.84
C LEU A 129 3.89 19.28 -3.89
N ILE A 130 3.69 20.20 -2.93
CA ILE A 130 4.70 20.65 -1.97
C ILE A 130 4.25 20.31 -0.56
N VAL A 131 5.16 19.79 0.27
CA VAL A 131 4.94 19.52 1.70
C VAL A 131 5.85 20.41 2.54
N ARG A 132 5.32 20.89 3.67
CA ARG A 132 6.00 21.73 4.67
C ARG A 132 5.70 21.19 6.05
N TYR A 133 6.74 20.89 6.82
CA TYR A 133 6.64 20.39 8.19
C TYR A 133 7.88 20.85 8.97
N TYR A 134 7.71 21.18 10.25
CA TYR A 134 8.77 21.75 11.10
C TYR A 134 9.52 22.91 10.43
N THR A 135 10.83 23.03 10.70
CA THR A 135 11.77 23.99 10.10
C THR A 135 12.48 23.43 8.87
N VAL A 136 12.03 22.27 8.35
CA VAL A 136 12.64 21.61 7.18
C VAL A 136 12.30 22.41 5.91
N PRO A 137 13.24 22.59 4.95
CA PRO A 137 12.93 23.21 3.67
C PRO A 137 11.75 22.52 2.95
N PRO A 138 10.90 23.27 2.21
CA PRO A 138 9.74 22.71 1.52
C PRO A 138 10.13 21.59 0.57
N GLN A 139 9.51 20.43 0.74
CA GLN A 139 9.81 19.23 -0.04
C GLN A 139 8.84 19.07 -1.22
N ILE A 140 9.38 18.72 -2.39
CA ILE A 140 8.61 18.51 -3.61
C ILE A 140 8.32 17.02 -3.76
N ILE A 141 7.04 16.65 -3.71
CA ILE A 141 6.57 15.26 -3.85
C ILE A 141 6.34 14.92 -5.33
N TYR A 142 5.82 15.89 -6.08
CA TYR A 142 5.55 15.80 -7.51
C TYR A 142 5.78 17.15 -8.19
N SER A 143 6.45 17.13 -9.34
CA SER A 143 6.59 18.29 -10.24
C SER A 143 6.62 17.82 -11.71
N PRO A 144 5.81 18.40 -12.61
CA PRO A 144 5.74 17.98 -14.01
C PRO A 144 7.01 18.40 -14.78
N LYS A 145 7.77 17.41 -15.29
CA LYS A 145 9.11 17.63 -15.84
C LYS A 145 9.20 18.62 -17.03
N LYS A 146 8.13 18.81 -17.81
CA LYS A 146 8.02 19.85 -18.86
C LYS A 146 6.55 20.25 -19.11
N VAL A 147 6.26 21.54 -19.22
CA VAL A 147 4.91 22.06 -19.59
C VAL A 147 4.45 21.55 -20.95
N ASN A 148 5.31 21.68 -21.97
CA ASN A 148 4.98 21.39 -23.36
C ASN A 148 5.05 19.89 -23.70
N ASN A 149 5.41 19.05 -22.72
CA ASN A 149 5.71 17.63 -22.91
C ASN A 149 5.22 16.80 -21.72
N ALA A 150 4.27 17.33 -20.94
CA ALA A 150 3.56 16.58 -19.91
C ALA A 150 2.78 15.45 -20.60
N GLU A 151 2.81 14.26 -20.01
CA GLU A 151 2.11 13.12 -20.58
C GLU A 151 0.59 13.40 -20.60
N PRO A 152 -0.15 12.95 -21.64
CA PRO A 152 -1.59 13.12 -21.71
C PRO A 152 -2.26 12.19 -20.69
N LEU A 153 -2.37 12.69 -19.47
CA LEU A 153 -2.90 11.96 -18.33
C LEU A 153 -4.42 11.84 -18.48
N ARG A 154 -4.93 10.62 -18.23
CA ARG A 154 -6.36 10.32 -18.30
C ARG A 154 -6.99 10.50 -16.92
N VAL A 155 -8.29 10.76 -16.86
CA VAL A 155 -9.05 10.62 -15.61
C VAL A 155 -8.88 9.19 -15.09
N GLY A 156 -8.64 9.06 -13.78
CA GLY A 156 -8.30 7.81 -13.11
C GLY A 156 -6.83 7.41 -13.17
N ALA A 157 -5.96 8.13 -13.90
CA ALA A 157 -4.52 7.85 -13.94
C ALA A 157 -3.79 8.32 -12.67
N GLU A 158 -2.83 7.53 -12.23
CA GLU A 158 -1.87 7.86 -11.17
C GLU A 158 -0.64 8.56 -11.76
N VAL A 159 -0.11 9.59 -11.09
CA VAL A 159 1.17 10.22 -11.46
C VAL A 159 2.32 9.64 -10.66
N LEU A 160 3.47 9.49 -11.33
CA LEU A 160 4.71 9.03 -10.70
C LEU A 160 5.28 10.11 -9.79
N LEU A 161 5.25 9.86 -8.47
CA LEU A 161 5.84 10.74 -7.47
C LEU A 161 7.37 10.67 -7.55
N THR A 162 8.03 11.79 -7.28
CA THR A 162 9.51 11.92 -7.32
C THR A 162 10.08 12.37 -5.96
N GLY A 163 9.29 12.22 -4.91
CA GLY A 163 9.62 12.57 -3.55
C GLY A 163 8.57 12.01 -2.57
N PRO A 164 8.71 12.32 -1.27
CA PRO A 164 9.68 13.24 -0.70
C PRO A 164 11.12 12.69 -0.76
N PRO A 165 12.16 13.55 -0.77
CA PRO A 165 13.56 13.15 -0.61
C PRO A 165 13.94 12.72 0.82
N GLN A 166 13.08 12.94 1.81
CA GLN A 166 13.25 12.50 3.21
C GLN A 166 11.87 12.12 3.79
N CYS A 167 11.80 11.20 4.75
CA CYS A 167 10.53 10.84 5.39
C CYS A 167 9.88 12.05 6.10
N ILE A 168 8.55 12.17 5.99
CA ILE A 168 7.80 13.29 6.55
C ILE A 168 7.44 12.98 8.00
N SER A 169 7.91 13.80 8.94
CA SER A 169 7.47 13.73 10.34
C SER A 169 6.15 14.49 10.51
N ALA A 170 5.23 13.89 11.27
CA ALA A 170 3.88 14.39 11.55
C ALA A 170 3.65 14.76 13.03
N LEU A 171 4.68 14.64 13.89
CA LEU A 171 4.74 15.08 15.30
C LEU A 171 4.42 16.59 15.51
N GLY A 172 4.20 17.33 14.42
CA GLY A 172 3.79 18.73 14.39
C GLY A 172 3.15 19.05 13.04
N PRO A 173 2.59 20.27 12.87
CA PRO A 173 1.71 20.53 11.74
C PRO A 173 2.37 20.38 10.36
N VAL A 174 1.73 19.58 9.49
CA VAL A 174 2.14 19.30 8.11
C VAL A 174 1.20 20.03 7.15
N SER A 175 1.69 21.05 6.45
CA SER A 175 0.95 21.70 5.37
C SER A 175 1.31 21.08 4.02
N ILE A 176 0.29 20.64 3.29
CA ILE A 176 0.41 20.10 1.93
C ILE A 176 -0.28 21.06 0.98
N GLN A 177 0.42 21.48 -0.07
CA GLN A 177 -0.04 22.51 -1.00
C GLN A 177 0.10 22.00 -2.43
N PHE A 178 -1.00 21.95 -3.18
CA PHE A 178 -0.93 21.81 -4.62
C PHE A 178 -0.93 23.21 -5.27
N VAL A 179 0.16 23.55 -5.93
CA VAL A 179 0.40 24.88 -6.51
C VAL A 179 0.37 24.78 -8.03
N ASP A 180 -0.54 25.50 -8.68
CA ASP A 180 -0.60 25.58 -10.15
C ASP A 180 0.74 26.09 -10.74
N HIS A 181 1.11 25.59 -11.92
CA HIS A 181 2.37 25.92 -12.58
C HIS A 181 2.44 27.42 -12.94
N PRO A 182 3.58 28.13 -12.75
CA PRO A 182 3.66 29.61 -12.87
C PRO A 182 3.22 30.20 -14.22
N ASN A 183 3.27 29.43 -15.32
CA ASN A 183 2.74 29.84 -16.63
C ASN A 183 1.20 29.69 -16.77
N ILE A 184 0.48 29.56 -15.64
CA ILE A 184 -0.98 29.47 -15.55
C ILE A 184 -1.45 30.52 -14.54
N GLU A 185 -2.49 31.26 -14.92
CA GLU A 185 -3.25 32.10 -13.97
C GLU A 185 -3.71 31.26 -12.78
N PRO A 186 -3.39 31.61 -11.53
CA PRO A 186 -3.63 30.74 -10.38
C PRO A 186 -5.10 30.38 -10.20
N GLY A 187 -5.37 29.12 -9.85
CA GLY A 187 -6.64 28.67 -9.32
C GLY A 187 -6.82 29.00 -7.82
N PRO A 188 -7.88 28.46 -7.19
CA PRO A 188 -7.98 28.49 -5.72
C PRO A 188 -6.77 27.76 -5.11
N GLN A 189 -6.20 28.30 -4.03
CA GLN A 189 -5.09 27.63 -3.34
C GLN A 189 -5.57 26.35 -2.67
N ALA A 190 -5.24 25.21 -3.27
CA ALA A 190 -5.57 23.90 -2.75
C ALA A 190 -4.56 23.50 -1.66
N THR A 191 -4.78 24.07 -0.47
CA THR A 191 -4.01 23.79 0.75
C THR A 191 -4.75 22.81 1.65
N PHE A 192 -4.00 21.86 2.20
CA PHE A 192 -4.39 20.99 3.29
C PHE A 192 -3.43 21.24 4.47
N LEU A 193 -3.96 21.09 5.69
CA LEU A 193 -3.20 21.12 6.93
C LEU A 193 -3.59 19.88 7.72
N TRP A 194 -2.58 19.12 8.15
CA TRP A 194 -2.68 18.14 9.21
C TRP A 194 -2.03 18.73 10.46
N ASP A 195 -2.72 18.71 11.59
CA ASP A 195 -2.26 19.26 12.87
C ASP A 195 -2.46 18.30 14.06
N GLY A 196 -2.92 17.07 13.80
CA GLY A 196 -3.11 15.98 14.78
C GLY A 196 -4.24 16.18 15.81
N HIS A 197 -4.57 17.42 16.14
CA HIS A 197 -5.51 17.77 17.20
C HIS A 197 -6.94 17.28 16.91
N GLY A 198 -7.42 16.35 17.74
CA GLY A 198 -8.78 15.81 17.66
C GLY A 198 -9.00 14.74 16.59
N MET A 199 -7.95 14.30 15.89
CA MET A 199 -7.99 13.37 14.75
C MET A 199 -7.49 11.95 15.13
N THR A 200 -7.63 11.52 16.39
CA THR A 200 -6.97 10.30 16.89
C THR A 200 -7.44 9.01 16.23
N ASP A 201 -8.65 8.95 15.67
CA ASP A 201 -9.11 7.80 14.90
C ASP A 201 -8.59 7.77 13.45
N HIS A 202 -8.00 8.87 12.95
CA HIS A 202 -7.51 9.00 11.58
C HIS A 202 -6.10 8.44 11.34
N PHE A 203 -5.37 8.06 12.39
CA PHE A 203 -4.05 7.46 12.26
C PHE A 203 -4.10 5.99 11.78
N ASP A 204 -2.96 5.50 11.30
CA ASP A 204 -2.65 4.10 10.94
C ASP A 204 -3.57 3.46 9.88
N ARG A 205 -4.40 4.27 9.21
CA ARG A 205 -5.31 3.90 8.12
C ARG A 205 -5.10 4.74 6.86
N PRO A 206 -5.45 4.23 5.66
CA PRO A 206 -5.51 5.04 4.45
C PRO A 206 -6.46 6.24 4.58
N LEU A 207 -5.97 7.41 4.20
CA LEU A 207 -6.72 8.66 4.11
C LEU A 207 -6.64 9.21 2.68
N TYR A 208 -7.68 9.95 2.27
CA TYR A 208 -7.79 10.51 0.92
C TYR A 208 -8.09 12.01 1.00
N ARG A 209 -7.38 12.82 0.21
CA ARG A 209 -7.60 14.27 0.12
C ARG A 209 -7.69 14.71 -1.34
N THR A 210 -8.83 15.27 -1.73
CA THR A 210 -9.00 15.89 -3.04
C THR A 210 -8.56 17.35 -3.00
N PHE A 211 -7.64 17.70 -3.90
CA PHE A 211 -7.25 19.07 -4.21
C PHE A 211 -7.96 19.49 -5.51
N TYR A 212 -8.64 20.64 -5.46
CA TYR A 212 -9.34 21.22 -6.61
C TYR A 212 -8.50 22.34 -7.21
N CYS A 213 -8.15 22.20 -8.49
CA CYS A 213 -7.24 23.09 -9.22
C CYS A 213 -7.98 23.77 -10.37
N LYS A 214 -7.39 24.79 -11.01
CA LYS A 214 -8.10 25.55 -12.06
C LYS A 214 -8.58 24.72 -13.25
N TYR A 215 -7.88 23.63 -13.57
CA TYR A 215 -8.15 22.79 -14.74
C TYR A 215 -8.53 21.33 -14.40
N GLY A 216 -8.89 21.03 -13.16
CA GLY A 216 -9.24 19.66 -12.76
C GLY A 216 -9.17 19.43 -11.25
N SER A 217 -9.06 18.17 -10.86
CA SER A 217 -8.87 17.77 -9.47
C SER A 217 -7.96 16.55 -9.36
N VAL A 218 -7.24 16.47 -8.25
CA VAL A 218 -6.37 15.33 -7.90
C VAL A 218 -6.68 14.83 -6.50
N MET A 219 -6.81 13.53 -6.36
CA MET A 219 -6.94 12.83 -5.08
C MET A 219 -5.58 12.28 -4.67
N MET A 220 -5.07 12.78 -3.54
CA MET A 220 -3.90 12.25 -2.87
C MET A 220 -4.34 11.15 -1.90
N SER A 221 -3.71 9.98 -1.95
CA SER A 221 -3.83 8.96 -0.90
C SER A 221 -2.60 9.01 0.00
N TYR A 222 -2.83 9.12 1.29
CA TYR A 222 -1.80 9.29 2.32
C TYR A 222 -2.18 8.51 3.58
N ALA A 223 -1.24 8.36 4.52
CA ALA A 223 -1.55 7.92 5.88
C ALA A 223 -0.65 8.71 6.86
N VAL A 224 -1.08 8.76 8.11
CA VAL A 224 -0.24 9.21 9.23
C VAL A 224 -0.20 8.08 10.24
N PHE A 225 0.99 7.59 10.56
CA PHE A 225 1.18 6.51 11.51
C PHE A 225 1.39 7.09 12.92
N THR A 226 0.81 6.49 13.96
CA THR A 226 1.07 6.92 15.35
C THR A 226 2.51 6.65 15.74
N SER A 227 3.02 5.48 15.36
CA SER A 227 4.44 5.13 15.42
C SER A 227 4.90 4.63 14.06
N GLY A 228 5.58 5.49 13.30
CA GLY A 228 6.19 5.22 12.02
C GLY A 228 7.72 5.29 12.06
N VAL A 229 8.34 4.60 11.11
CA VAL A 229 9.79 4.50 10.94
C VAL A 229 10.11 4.78 9.48
N GLY A 230 11.15 5.58 9.23
CA GLY A 230 11.60 5.92 7.88
C GLY A 230 12.49 4.82 7.28
N ALA A 231 12.33 4.57 5.99
CA ALA A 231 13.09 3.56 5.25
C ALA A 231 13.64 4.16 3.94
N SER A 232 14.96 4.17 3.80
CA SER A 232 15.63 4.51 2.53
C SER A 232 15.90 3.24 1.74
N VAL A 233 15.32 3.13 0.54
CA VAL A 233 15.41 1.96 -0.34
C VAL A 233 16.41 2.19 -1.47
N GLU A 234 17.40 1.30 -1.57
CA GLU A 234 18.33 1.18 -2.69
C GLU A 234 18.09 -0.17 -3.40
N VAL A 235 18.18 -0.21 -4.73
CA VAL A 235 18.05 -1.48 -5.48
C VAL A 235 19.17 -1.58 -6.51
N THR A 236 19.88 -2.70 -6.55
CA THR A 236 21.00 -2.95 -7.47
C THR A 236 20.78 -4.21 -8.32
N LEU A 237 21.23 -4.18 -9.57
CA LEU A 237 21.26 -5.38 -10.43
C LEU A 237 22.43 -6.28 -10.02
N LYS A 238 22.17 -7.49 -9.50
CA LYS A 238 23.24 -8.39 -9.04
C LYS A 238 23.71 -9.38 -10.09
N SER A 239 22.79 -9.95 -10.87
CA SER A 239 23.12 -10.92 -11.91
C SER A 239 22.15 -10.84 -13.09
N ILE A 240 22.66 -11.18 -14.27
CA ILE A 240 21.85 -11.60 -15.42
C ILE A 240 22.60 -12.68 -16.20
N MET A 241 21.86 -13.66 -16.72
CA MET A 241 22.38 -14.87 -17.36
C MET A 241 23.36 -14.55 -18.50
N GLY A 242 24.65 -14.79 -18.25
CA GLY A 242 25.73 -14.70 -19.24
C GLY A 242 26.06 -13.28 -19.74
N LYS A 243 25.75 -12.22 -18.98
CA LYS A 243 26.00 -10.82 -19.40
C LYS A 243 26.40 -9.90 -18.25
N ASP A 244 27.33 -8.98 -18.52
CA ASP A 244 27.77 -7.96 -17.56
C ASP A 244 26.92 -6.68 -17.57
N SER A 245 26.01 -6.53 -18.54
CA SER A 245 25.06 -5.41 -18.61
C SER A 245 23.82 -5.75 -19.43
N THR A 246 22.71 -5.04 -19.16
CA THR A 246 21.44 -5.22 -19.87
C THR A 246 20.52 -4.00 -19.82
N HIS A 247 19.61 -3.92 -20.78
CA HIS A 247 18.45 -3.05 -20.82
C HIS A 247 17.28 -3.61 -19.99
N ILE A 248 16.94 -2.94 -18.88
CA ILE A 248 15.79 -3.29 -18.03
C ILE A 248 14.57 -2.38 -18.30
N TYR A 249 13.37 -2.96 -18.34
CA TYR A 249 12.09 -2.25 -18.18
C TYR A 249 11.10 -3.13 -17.39
N GLY A 250 10.08 -2.53 -16.76
CA GLY A 250 9.26 -3.17 -15.72
C GLY A 250 8.91 -2.22 -14.55
N SER A 251 8.65 -2.75 -13.36
CA SER A 251 8.30 -1.96 -12.17
C SER A 251 8.88 -2.48 -10.85
N ILE A 252 9.04 -1.59 -9.88
CA ILE A 252 9.33 -1.87 -8.47
C ILE A 252 8.37 -1.02 -7.63
N THR A 253 7.68 -1.64 -6.67
CA THR A 253 6.76 -0.96 -5.74
C THR A 253 7.10 -1.26 -4.28
N ALA A 254 6.74 -0.34 -3.40
CA ALA A 254 6.85 -0.48 -1.96
C ALA A 254 5.47 -0.33 -1.31
N GLU A 255 5.10 -1.23 -0.41
CA GLU A 255 3.90 -1.10 0.42
C GLU A 255 4.19 -1.49 1.86
N ASN A 256 3.27 -1.15 2.77
CA ASN A 256 3.26 -1.68 4.13
C ASN A 256 2.01 -2.53 4.35
N ASN A 257 2.08 -3.45 5.31
CA ASN A 257 1.03 -4.41 5.63
C ASN A 257 -0.20 -3.82 6.37
N ARG A 258 -0.23 -2.51 6.68
CA ARG A 258 -1.36 -1.86 7.38
C ARG A 258 -2.28 -1.07 6.45
N THR A 259 -1.74 -0.49 5.36
CA THR A 259 -2.53 0.36 4.45
C THR A 259 -3.09 -0.33 3.21
N GLY A 260 -2.77 -1.62 2.99
CA GLY A 260 -3.26 -2.40 1.86
C GLY A 260 -2.65 -2.03 0.50
N SER A 261 -2.96 -2.83 -0.52
CA SER A 261 -2.36 -2.77 -1.87
C SER A 261 -2.62 -1.46 -2.61
N ASP A 262 -3.76 -0.80 -2.35
CA ASP A 262 -4.11 0.47 -3.00
C ASP A 262 -3.15 1.61 -2.62
N CYS A 263 -2.47 1.47 -1.47
CA CYS A 263 -1.44 2.37 -0.96
C CYS A 263 0.00 1.97 -1.39
N ALA A 264 0.18 1.11 -2.38
CA ALA A 264 1.52 0.81 -2.90
C ALA A 264 2.17 2.04 -3.59
N ILE A 265 3.34 2.43 -3.10
CA ILE A 265 4.23 3.46 -3.67
C ILE A 265 4.93 2.88 -4.90
N THR A 266 5.01 3.64 -6.00
CA THR A 266 5.86 3.25 -7.15
C THR A 266 7.27 3.79 -6.97
N LEU A 267 8.25 2.90 -6.75
CA LEU A 267 9.67 3.26 -6.70
C LEU A 267 10.28 3.33 -8.10
N PHE A 268 9.89 2.41 -9.01
CA PHE A 268 10.36 2.37 -10.40
C PHE A 268 9.22 1.92 -11.33
N SER A 269 9.11 2.52 -12.51
CA SER A 269 8.13 2.13 -13.53
C SER A 269 8.57 2.57 -14.93
N ILE A 270 8.86 1.61 -15.80
CA ILE A 270 9.08 1.79 -17.25
C ILE A 270 8.19 0.79 -17.98
N LYS A 271 7.01 1.25 -18.43
CA LYS A 271 5.93 0.39 -18.94
C LYS A 271 6.10 -0.04 -20.39
N ASN A 272 6.47 0.90 -21.28
CA ASN A 272 6.77 0.52 -22.65
C ASN A 272 8.00 -0.37 -22.60
N SER A 273 7.98 -1.48 -23.34
CA SER A 273 8.53 -2.82 -22.99
C SER A 273 10.16 -3.12 -22.60
N ARG A 274 10.48 -1.85 -23.17
CA ARG A 274 11.29 -1.22 -24.26
C ARG A 274 11.91 0.17 -23.95
N GLN A 275 11.37 1.03 -23.06
CA GLN A 275 11.89 2.39 -22.75
C GLN A 275 13.11 2.33 -21.77
N SER A 276 13.90 1.26 -21.90
CA SER A 276 14.79 0.75 -20.86
C SER A 276 15.93 1.67 -20.46
N VAL A 277 16.31 1.57 -19.19
CA VAL A 277 17.64 1.95 -18.73
C VAL A 277 18.61 0.79 -19.01
N LYS A 278 19.80 1.08 -19.54
CA LYS A 278 20.91 0.13 -19.58
C LYS A 278 21.66 0.19 -18.26
N LEU A 279 21.81 -0.94 -17.58
CA LEU A 279 22.58 -1.08 -16.34
C LEU A 279 23.64 -2.17 -16.47
N GLY A 280 24.80 -1.95 -15.87
CA GLY A 280 25.78 -2.99 -15.57
C GLY A 280 25.45 -3.75 -14.29
N LEU A 281 26.13 -4.88 -14.07
CA LEU A 281 26.11 -5.54 -12.76
C LEU A 281 26.62 -4.60 -11.65
N GLN A 282 26.08 -4.76 -10.44
CA GLN A 282 26.26 -3.91 -9.26
C GLN A 282 25.83 -2.44 -9.43
N GLN A 283 25.25 -2.03 -10.57
CA GLN A 283 24.74 -0.66 -10.72
C GLN A 283 23.35 -0.51 -10.08
N PRO A 284 23.06 0.66 -9.47
CA PRO A 284 21.74 0.94 -8.91
C PRO A 284 20.71 1.15 -10.00
N ILE A 285 19.49 0.64 -9.77
CA ILE A 285 18.31 0.94 -10.56
C ILE A 285 17.87 2.38 -10.24
N PRO A 286 17.67 3.26 -11.23
CA PRO A 286 17.30 4.65 -10.97
C PRO A 286 15.84 4.75 -10.52
N LEU A 287 15.63 4.68 -9.20
CA LEU A 287 14.33 4.90 -8.58
C LEU A 287 13.84 6.34 -8.78
N SER A 288 12.52 6.52 -8.76
CA SER A 288 11.87 7.84 -8.85
C SER A 288 11.78 8.52 -7.48
N ARG A 289 11.60 7.73 -6.42
CA ARG A 289 11.82 8.06 -5.01
C ARG A 289 12.42 6.83 -4.32
N SER A 290 13.25 7.04 -3.30
CA SER A 290 13.88 5.99 -2.48
C SER A 290 13.23 5.85 -1.10
N GLU A 291 12.66 6.92 -0.56
CA GLU A 291 12.15 6.95 0.81
C GLU A 291 10.72 6.39 0.91
N ALA A 292 10.40 5.72 2.01
CA ALA A 292 9.06 5.27 2.40
C ALA A 292 8.91 5.22 3.93
N VAL A 293 7.72 5.50 4.46
CA VAL A 293 7.41 5.32 5.90
C VAL A 293 6.65 4.01 6.13
N VAL A 294 6.98 3.33 7.23
CA VAL A 294 6.42 2.04 7.65
C VAL A 294 6.00 2.12 9.13
N PRO A 295 4.82 1.62 9.53
CA PRO A 295 4.46 1.56 10.95
C PRO A 295 5.39 0.60 11.72
N GLU A 296 5.71 0.93 12.98
CA GLU A 296 6.65 0.19 13.85
C GLU A 296 6.32 -1.30 13.95
N TYR A 297 5.04 -1.63 14.23
CA TYR A 297 4.53 -3.00 14.27
C TYR A 297 4.02 -3.48 12.89
N GLY A 298 4.75 -3.12 11.84
CA GLY A 298 4.48 -3.49 10.46
C GLY A 298 5.71 -4.05 9.77
N HIS A 299 5.67 -4.09 8.44
CA HIS A 299 6.84 -4.37 7.61
C HIS A 299 6.70 -3.72 6.23
N LEU A 300 7.84 -3.43 5.62
CA LEU A 300 7.96 -2.99 4.23
C LEU A 300 7.95 -4.21 3.32
N ILE A 301 7.08 -4.21 2.31
CA ILE A 301 7.08 -5.20 1.24
C ILE A 301 7.57 -4.50 -0.03
N ILE A 302 8.75 -4.88 -0.52
CA ILE A 302 9.25 -4.44 -1.82
C ILE A 302 8.88 -5.50 -2.85
N ARG A 303 8.00 -5.18 -3.80
CA ARG A 303 7.69 -6.05 -4.95
C ARG A 303 8.45 -5.60 -6.19
N ALA A 304 8.90 -6.56 -6.99
CA ALA A 304 9.51 -6.30 -8.30
C ALA A 304 8.88 -7.19 -9.38
N ASP A 305 8.71 -6.61 -10.57
CA ASP A 305 8.44 -7.32 -11.82
C ASP A 305 9.27 -6.63 -12.91
N LEU A 306 10.47 -7.17 -13.17
CA LEU A 306 11.49 -6.58 -14.03
C LEU A 306 11.86 -7.52 -15.18
N CYS A 307 11.88 -6.99 -16.39
CA CYS A 307 12.20 -7.70 -17.61
C CYS A 307 13.44 -7.15 -18.33
N CYS A 308 14.14 -8.05 -19.00
CA CYS A 308 15.23 -7.79 -19.92
C CYS A 308 14.69 -7.60 -21.35
N ARG A 309 15.26 -6.66 -22.12
CA ARG A 309 15.07 -6.60 -23.58
C ARG A 309 15.95 -7.61 -24.33
N ASP A 310 17.19 -7.78 -23.87
CA ASP A 310 18.32 -8.24 -24.70
C ASP A 310 18.45 -9.77 -24.81
N ILE A 311 17.63 -10.54 -24.10
CA ILE A 311 17.59 -12.01 -24.20
C ILE A 311 16.43 -12.39 -25.13
N TYR A 312 15.20 -12.11 -24.71
CA TYR A 312 14.00 -12.10 -25.54
C TYR A 312 12.97 -11.13 -24.90
N PRO A 313 11.92 -10.69 -25.62
CA PRO A 313 10.91 -9.79 -25.05
C PRO A 313 10.18 -10.40 -23.85
N GLY A 314 10.35 -9.83 -22.66
CA GLY A 314 9.78 -10.38 -21.41
C GLY A 314 10.65 -11.44 -20.74
N ALA A 315 11.97 -11.46 -21.00
CA ALA A 315 12.90 -12.31 -20.25
C ALA A 315 13.06 -11.78 -18.81
N GLU A 316 12.44 -12.45 -17.86
CA GLU A 316 12.34 -12.08 -16.44
C GLU A 316 13.71 -11.99 -15.73
N ILE A 317 14.00 -10.82 -15.14
CA ILE A 317 15.20 -10.56 -14.32
C ILE A 317 14.88 -10.74 -12.83
N ALA A 318 13.73 -10.24 -12.38
CA ALA A 318 13.29 -10.35 -11.00
C ALA A 318 11.76 -10.33 -10.96
N LYS A 319 11.14 -11.31 -10.30
CA LYS A 319 9.69 -11.38 -10.13
C LYS A 319 9.34 -11.99 -8.78
N GLY A 320 8.86 -11.15 -7.87
CA GLY A 320 8.59 -11.58 -6.49
C GLY A 320 8.57 -10.41 -5.53
N HIS A 321 8.86 -10.69 -4.26
CA HIS A 321 8.83 -9.73 -3.18
C HIS A 321 9.88 -10.02 -2.11
N ALA A 322 10.28 -8.99 -1.38
CA ALA A 322 11.12 -9.09 -0.18
C ALA A 322 10.46 -8.34 0.99
N TYR A 323 10.62 -8.87 2.21
CA TYR A 323 10.07 -8.34 3.45
C TYR A 323 11.16 -7.72 4.30
N PHE A 324 10.95 -6.49 4.78
CA PHE A 324 11.87 -5.83 5.72
C PHE A 324 11.10 -5.34 6.95
N TYR A 325 11.55 -5.76 8.12
CA TYR A 325 10.95 -5.39 9.41
C TYR A 325 11.69 -4.17 10.00
N PRO A 326 10.99 -3.16 10.52
CA PRO A 326 11.62 -2.01 11.18
C PRO A 326 12.50 -2.44 12.35
N THR A 327 13.73 -1.92 12.38
CA THR A 327 14.70 -2.13 13.47
C THR A 327 15.54 -0.86 13.66
N SER A 328 16.15 -0.68 14.82
CA SER A 328 16.87 0.55 15.18
C SER A 328 18.14 0.76 14.34
N TYR A 329 18.12 1.75 13.43
CA TYR A 329 19.28 2.27 12.70
C TYR A 329 20.15 1.25 11.94
N ASN A 330 19.56 0.12 11.53
CA ASN A 330 20.25 -0.95 10.81
C ASN A 330 19.97 -0.91 9.29
N THR A 331 20.87 -1.52 8.52
CA THR A 331 20.72 -1.79 7.09
C THR A 331 20.51 -3.28 6.85
N TYR A 332 19.53 -3.63 6.01
CA TYR A 332 19.25 -5.01 5.59
C TYR A 332 19.31 -5.12 4.07
N GLU A 333 19.71 -6.29 3.58
CA GLU A 333 19.81 -6.58 2.15
C GLU A 333 19.14 -7.92 1.86
N GLU A 334 18.13 -7.91 0.99
CA GLU A 334 17.43 -9.11 0.51
C GLU A 334 17.49 -9.20 -1.02
N SER A 335 17.34 -10.40 -1.56
CA SER A 335 17.43 -10.64 -3.00
C SER A 335 16.10 -11.07 -3.61
N ILE A 336 15.70 -10.41 -4.70
CA ILE A 336 14.55 -10.83 -5.51
C ILE A 336 15.10 -11.39 -6.82
N SER A 337 15.01 -12.71 -6.98
CA SER A 337 15.43 -13.43 -8.19
C SER A 337 14.34 -13.45 -9.26
N GLY A 338 14.75 -13.80 -10.48
CA GLY A 338 13.86 -14.16 -11.58
C GLY A 338 14.60 -15.16 -12.49
N LYS A 339 13.89 -15.74 -13.46
CA LYS A 339 14.40 -16.86 -14.28
C LYS A 339 15.73 -16.58 -14.99
N TYR A 340 16.06 -15.32 -15.29
CA TYR A 340 17.29 -14.93 -15.97
C TYR A 340 18.21 -14.01 -15.16
N GLY A 341 17.91 -13.68 -13.90
CA GLY A 341 18.72 -12.74 -13.13
C GLY A 341 18.33 -12.57 -11.67
N MET A 342 18.84 -11.50 -11.06
CA MET A 342 18.55 -11.14 -9.68
C MET A 342 18.82 -9.67 -9.41
N ILE A 343 17.95 -9.04 -8.61
CA ILE A 343 18.21 -7.76 -7.94
C ILE A 343 18.49 -8.00 -6.46
N GLN A 344 19.30 -7.13 -5.85
CA GLN A 344 19.32 -6.97 -4.40
C GLN A 344 18.59 -5.68 -4.06
N VAL A 345 17.70 -5.76 -3.08
CA VAL A 345 17.01 -4.65 -2.44
C VAL A 345 17.66 -4.43 -1.09
N LYS A 346 18.03 -3.19 -0.81
CA LYS A 346 18.71 -2.76 0.41
C LYS A 346 17.86 -1.69 1.08
N VAL A 347 17.61 -1.86 2.38
CA VAL A 347 16.77 -0.97 3.18
C VAL A 347 17.56 -0.49 4.38
N THR A 348 17.67 0.83 4.52
CA THR A 348 18.30 1.48 5.68
C THR A 348 17.23 2.16 6.51
N TRP A 349 17.07 1.74 7.76
CA TRP A 349 16.09 2.32 8.68
C TRP A 349 16.62 3.61 9.33
N HIS A 350 15.75 4.62 9.43
CA HIS A 350 16.04 5.90 10.05
C HIS A 350 14.81 6.44 10.81
N MET A 351 15.07 7.43 11.67
CA MET A 351 14.09 8.14 12.50
C MET A 351 14.32 9.64 12.32
#